data_AF-A0A8B6E177-F1
#
_entry.id   AF-A0A8B6E177-F1
#
_cell.length_a   1.000
_cell.length_b   1.000
_cell.length_c   1.000
_cell.angle_alpha   90.00
_cell.angle_beta   90.00
_cell.angle_gamma   90.00
#
_symmetry.space_group_name_H-M   'P 1'
#
loop_
_entity.id
_entity.type
_entity.pdbx_description
1 polymer ?
#
loop_
_entity_poly.entity_id
_entity_poly.type
_entity_poly.pdbx_seq_one_letter_code
_entity_poly.pdbx_strand_id
1 'polypeptide(L)' 'MSAKTLGEQFPLHWLVWDNNFGELDKELAKDIHNKELKDPRGRTPLHLSVCLGHVESTKTLLRYGANANAENKGYWS' A
#
# COMPACT_ATOMS: atom_id res chain seq x y z
N MET A 1 -1.40 7.86 22.65
CA MET A 1 -1.64 7.66 21.21
C MET A 1 -2.32 6.31 21.05
N SER A 2 -3.61 6.27 20.73
CA SER A 2 -4.38 5.03 20.68
C SER A 2 -3.94 4.22 19.46
N ALA A 3 -3.32 3.06 19.68
CA ALA A 3 -2.87 2.13 18.63
C ALA A 3 -4.03 1.55 17.77
N LYS A 4 -5.27 1.98 18.01
CA LYS A 4 -6.47 1.49 17.33
C LYS A 4 -6.65 1.98 15.90
N THR A 5 -5.96 3.02 15.43
CA THR A 5 -6.37 3.69 14.17
C THR A 5 -5.36 3.58 13.02
N LEU A 6 -4.27 2.81 13.14
CA LEU A 6 -3.34 2.66 12.03
C LEU A 6 -3.89 1.72 10.94
N GLY A 7 -4.54 0.61 11.34
CA GLY A 7 -5.21 -0.28 10.38
C GLY A 7 -6.41 0.38 9.69
N GLU A 8 -7.16 1.21 10.45
CA GLU A 8 -8.31 1.95 9.92
C GLU A 8 -7.92 3.13 9.03
N GLN A 9 -6.79 3.81 9.29
CA GLN A 9 -6.30 4.92 8.46
C GLN A 9 -5.61 4.45 7.18
N PHE A 10 -5.01 3.24 7.19
CA PHE A 10 -4.20 2.72 6.10
C PHE A 10 -4.69 1.33 5.66
N PRO A 11 -5.94 1.20 5.17
CA PRO A 11 -6.52 -0.09 4.81
C PRO A 11 -5.74 -0.77 3.68
N LEU A 12 -5.24 -0.01 2.69
CA LEU A 12 -4.42 -0.58 1.61
C LEU A 12 -3.09 -1.16 2.12
N HIS A 13 -2.43 -0.51 3.09
CA HIS A 13 -1.21 -1.06 3.69
C HIS A 13 -1.49 -2.33 4.47
N TRP A 14 -2.61 -2.39 5.20
CA TRP A 14 -2.99 -3.59 5.94
C TRP A 14 -3.29 -4.76 5.00
N LEU A 15 -4.04 -4.52 3.93
CA LEU A 15 -4.35 -5.55 2.92
C LEU A 15 -3.10 -6.07 2.21
N VAL A 16 -2.15 -5.17 1.93
CA VAL A 16 -0.84 -5.56 1.40
C VAL A 16 -0.05 -6.37 2.43
N TRP A 17 -0.05 -5.97 3.69
CA TRP A 17 0.68 -6.68 4.76
C TRP A 17 0.14 -8.09 5.01
N ASP A 18 -1.17 -8.28 4.89
CA ASP A 18 -1.87 -9.57 4.98
C ASP A 18 -1.77 -10.40 3.68
N ASN A 19 -1.13 -9.86 2.63
CA ASN A 19 -1.08 -10.43 1.27
C ASN A 19 -2.47 -10.74 0.68
N ASN A 20 -3.49 -9.99 1.08
CA ASN A 20 -4.87 -10.20 0.65
C ASN A 20 -5.15 -9.44 -0.66
N PHE A 21 -4.52 -9.90 -1.74
CA PHE A 21 -4.60 -9.27 -3.06
C PHE A 21 -6.03 -9.22 -3.63
N GLY A 22 -6.90 -10.17 -3.24
CA GLY A 22 -8.28 -10.22 -3.70
C GLY A 22 -9.13 -9.10 -3.12
N GLU A 23 -9.00 -8.83 -1.81
CA GLU A 23 -9.69 -7.71 -1.19
C GLU A 23 -9.03 -6.37 -1.56
N LEU A 24 -7.70 -6.36 -1.74
CA LEU A 24 -6.97 -5.21 -2.28
C LEU A 24 -7.48 -4.79 -3.66
N ASP A 25 -7.73 -5.75 -4.56
CA ASP A 25 -8.28 -5.48 -5.90
C ASP A 25 -9.67 -4.85 -5.80
N LYS A 26 -10.54 -5.34 -4.90
CA LYS A 26 -11.86 -4.74 -4.66
C LYS A 26 -11.78 -3.33 -4.10
N GLU A 27 -10.89 -3.09 -3.13
CA GLU A 27 -10.75 -1.77 -2.51
C GLU A 27 -10.11 -0.74 -3.45
N LEU A 28 -9.20 -1.18 -4.32
CA LEU A 28 -8.64 -0.36 -5.40
C LEU A 28 -9.67 -0.11 -6.51
N ALA A 29 -10.53 -1.08 -6.82
CA ALA A 29 -11.61 -0.91 -7.80
C ALA A 29 -12.66 0.12 -7.38
N LYS A 30 -12.83 0.34 -6.07
CA LYS A 30 -13.71 1.41 -5.56
C LYS A 30 -13.11 2.81 -5.76
N ASP A 31 -11.80 2.92 -6.01
CA ASP A 31 -11.03 4.17 -6.19
C ASP A 31 -11.26 5.26 -5.11
N ILE A 32 -11.76 4.86 -3.94
CA ILE A 32 -11.99 5.73 -2.79
C ILE A 32 -10.72 5.96 -1.95
N HIS A 33 -9.71 5.11 -2.14
CA HIS A 33 -8.49 5.09 -1.33
C HIS A 33 -7.32 5.74 -2.06
N ASN A 34 -6.56 6.59 -1.35
CA ASN A 34 -5.34 7.15 -1.89
C ASN A 34 -4.21 6.09 -1.91
N LYS A 35 -3.92 5.55 -3.09
CA LYS A 35 -2.84 4.58 -3.35
C LYS A 35 -1.42 5.12 -3.13
N GLU A 36 -1.25 6.44 -3.06
CA GLU A 36 0.03 7.10 -2.77
C GLU A 36 0.19 7.49 -1.29
N LEU A 37 -0.78 7.11 -0.45
CA LEU A 37 -0.75 7.40 0.97
C LEU A 37 0.49 6.76 1.60
N LYS A 38 1.20 7.55 2.41
CA LYS A 38 2.42 7.11 3.09
C LYS A 38 2.07 6.69 4.53
N ASP A 39 2.47 5.48 4.91
CA ASP A 39 2.44 5.00 6.30
C ASP A 39 3.33 5.93 7.17
N PRO A 40 3.17 5.98 8.51
CA PRO A 40 4.06 6.71 9.43
C PRO A 40 5.58 6.52 9.20
N ARG A 41 6.01 5.42 8.57
CA ARG A 41 7.38 5.10 8.13
C ARG A 41 7.74 5.68 6.76
N GLY A 42 6.86 6.45 6.13
CA GLY A 42 7.07 7.07 4.81
C GLY A 42 6.85 6.14 3.61
N ARG A 43 6.28 4.95 3.82
CA ARG A 43 6.12 3.90 2.79
C ARG A 43 4.76 3.98 2.12
N THR A 44 4.70 3.89 0.80
CA THR A 44 3.43 3.65 0.08
C THR A 44 3.03 2.17 0.18
N PRO A 45 1.76 1.80 -0.06
CA PRO A 45 1.35 0.39 -0.12
C PRO A 45 2.18 -0.40 -1.14
N LEU A 46 2.62 0.24 -2.22
CA LEU A 46 3.52 -0.37 -3.20
C LEU A 46 4.90 -0.69 -2.60
N HIS A 47 5.53 0.25 -1.88
CA HIS A 47 6.79 -0.03 -1.16
C HIS A 47 6.64 -1.21 -0.20
N LEU A 48 5.51 -1.26 0.52
CA LEU A 48 5.25 -2.33 1.48
C LEU A 48 5.18 -3.69 0.77
N SER A 49 4.47 -3.77 -0.36
CA SER A 49 4.36 -5.01 -1.14
C SER A 49 5.71 -5.49 -1.66
N VAL A 50 6.58 -4.57 -2.10
CA VAL A 50 7.94 -4.89 -2.56
C VAL A 50 8.82 -5.34 -1.40
N CYS A 51 8.80 -4.63 -0.27
CA CYS A 51 9.58 -5.00 0.93
C CYS A 51 9.20 -6.39 1.48
N LEU A 52 7.93 -6.78 1.35
CA LEU A 52 7.43 -8.08 1.81
C LEU A 52 7.57 -9.19 0.75
N GLY A 53 7.90 -8.85 -0.50
CA GLY A 53 7.96 -9.80 -1.61
C GLY A 53 6.58 -10.28 -2.09
N HIS A 54 5.51 -9.53 -1.83
CA HIS A 54 4.16 -9.86 -2.26
C HIS A 54 3.94 -9.42 -3.72
N VAL A 55 4.37 -10.28 -4.65
CA VAL A 55 4.35 -10.02 -6.09
C VAL A 55 2.93 -9.78 -6.60
N GLU A 56 1.95 -10.56 -6.16
CA GLU A 56 0.55 -10.43 -6.55
C GLU A 56 -0.01 -9.07 -6.12
N SER A 57 0.19 -8.69 -4.87
CA SER A 57 -0.23 -7.38 -4.34
C SER A 57 0.46 -6.22 -5.07
N THR A 58 1.75 -6.38 -5.40
CA THR A 58 2.53 -5.41 -6.19
C THR A 58 1.92 -5.24 -7.59
N LYS A 59 1.63 -6.34 -8.28
CA LYS A 59 1.02 -6.33 -9.63
C LYS A 59 -0.35 -5.67 -9.60
N THR A 60 -1.17 -5.97 -8.60
CA THR A 60 -2.50 -5.36 -8.45
C THR A 60 -2.36 -3.84 -8.29
N LEU A 61 -1.51 -3.37 -7.39
CA LEU A 61 -1.27 -1.93 -7.21
C LEU A 61 -0.80 -1.23 -8.50
N LEU A 62 0.14 -1.85 -9.23
CA LEU A 62 0.62 -1.32 -10.51
C LEU A 62 -0.47 -1.30 -11.59
N ARG A 63 -1.34 -2.31 -11.64
CA ARG A 63 -2.49 -2.35 -12.57
C ARG A 63 -3.45 -1.16 -12.37
N TYR A 64 -3.65 -0.72 -11.14
CA TYR A 64 -4.47 0.47 -10.82
C TYR A 64 -3.70 1.80 -10.91
N GLY A 65 -2.50 1.79 -11.48
CA GLY A 65 -1.70 2.99 -11.70
C GLY A 65 -1.09 3.56 -10.42
N ALA A 66 -0.75 2.71 -9.44
CA ALA A 66 0.09 3.14 -8.32
C ALA A 66 1.45 3.62 -8.85
N ASN A 67 1.93 4.73 -8.32
CA ASN A 67 3.15 5.36 -8.78
C ASN A 67 4.37 4.53 -8.31
N ALA A 68 5.00 3.85 -9.27
CA ALA A 68 6.24 3.12 -9.03
C ALA A 68 7.43 4.02 -8.67
N ASN A 69 7.36 5.31 -9.04
CA ASN A 69 8.39 6.31 -8.75
C ASN A 69 8.10 7.11 -7.48
N ALA A 70 7.12 6.71 -6.66
CA ALA A 70 6.89 7.39 -5.38
C ALA A 70 8.17 7.30 -4.54
N GLU A 71 8.77 8.42 -4.17
CA GLU A 71 9.92 8.40 -3.26
C GLU A 71 9.45 8.08 -1.83
N ASN A 72 9.91 6.95 -1.31
CA ASN A 72 10.01 6.75 0.14
C ASN A 72 11.08 7.70 0.68
N LYS A 73 10.76 8.40 1.77
CA LYS A 73 11.57 9.44 2.42
C LYS A 73 12.93 8.95 2.98
N GLY A 74 13.45 7.81 2.56
CA GLY A 74 14.65 7.20 3.15
C GLY A 74 15.60 6.41 2.26
N TYR A 75 15.30 6.05 1.00
CA TYR A 75 16.15 5.07 0.29
C TYR A 75 16.28 5.22 -1.24
N TRP A 76 16.25 6.43 -1.80
CA TRP A 76 16.89 6.65 -3.10
C TRP A 76 17.47 8.05 -3.20
N SER A 77 18.77 8.14 -2.92
CA SER A 77 19.70 9.05 -3.61
C SER A 77 20.54 8.20 -4.55
#